data_AF-A0A3D8QI74-F1
#
_entry.id   AF-A0A3D8QI74-F1
#
_cell.length_a   1.000
_cell.length_b   1.000
_cell.length_c   1.000
_cell.angle_alpha   90.00
_cell.angle_beta   90.00
_cell.angle_gamma   90.00
#
_symmetry.space_group_name_H-M   'P 1'
#
loop_
_entity.id
_entity.type
_entity.pdbx_description
1 polymer ?
#
loop_
_entity_poly.entity_id
_entity_poly.type
_entity_poly.pdbx_seq_one_letter_code
_entity_poly.pdbx_strand_id
1 'polypeptide(L)'
;MRGSSTKAISLLNSSIAVRHYLFPQLRSNHTRLCSTDTTLPSVASSSTKVAVAETSLSPLSMLPTAILLRSYFITRILASPLILKATSPLMHLIANSQSPMLNPDRNPLLHFLVRKFVYDHFTAGENESEVKATIKEIKQMGYKGVILGYAKEVNVTGGETKHLKADATIPDPSNVTIQEWKEGTLKTLSMIKEGDILAVKYSGAGPSTLVALSKGTSPPPKMWTAMLDICNAAVKQNSRLWIDAEQQDLQGTIDQWTIDLMRIYNRSETPVVYTTMQAYLKHTGHNILEHLNIAQKEGWTLAIKLVRGAYIATEKRALIHDTIEDTHNSYNQIAKNLLQQDYPGVPSDRPYPNVALFLATHNDESIQRAYAIQKSLIEAGKPVISISYGQLQGMADEVSCSLLQRCQSVQPGETQLSKQALAPHAFKCLTYGSTQECLQFLLRRVKENQDALGRTKYWLAGFRREILRRLKSFFVSA
;
A
#
# COMPACT_ATOMS: atom_id res chain seq x y z
N MET A 1 -19.56 61.93 -17.13
CA MET A 1 -20.59 60.89 -16.93
C MET A 1 -21.39 60.75 -18.22
N ARG A 2 -21.69 59.51 -18.63
CA ARG A 2 -21.97 59.01 -20.00
C ARG A 2 -20.74 59.00 -20.93
N GLY A 3 -20.52 57.87 -21.60
CA GLY A 3 -19.60 57.77 -22.74
C GLY A 3 -18.83 56.45 -22.83
N SER A 4 -19.35 55.53 -23.64
CA SER A 4 -18.79 54.25 -24.10
C SER A 4 -17.40 54.34 -24.74
N SER A 5 -16.63 53.23 -24.73
CA SER A 5 -16.10 52.56 -25.95
C SER A 5 -14.70 51.92 -25.79
N THR A 6 -14.69 50.58 -25.90
CA THR A 6 -13.81 49.75 -26.77
C THR A 6 -12.34 49.45 -26.43
N LYS A 7 -12.10 48.14 -26.28
CA LYS A 7 -10.93 47.29 -26.59
C LYS A 7 -9.67 47.95 -27.18
N ALA A 8 -8.51 47.58 -26.63
CA ALA A 8 -7.36 47.12 -27.43
C ALA A 8 -6.40 46.24 -26.61
N ILE A 9 -5.98 45.16 -27.26
CA ILE A 9 -4.98 44.17 -26.86
C ILE A 9 -3.58 44.76 -27.07
N SER A 10 -2.64 44.53 -26.16
CA SER A 10 -1.21 44.47 -26.50
C SER A 10 -0.48 43.46 -25.62
N LEU A 11 0.07 42.47 -26.30
CA LEU A 11 1.12 41.56 -25.85
C LEU A 11 2.37 42.35 -25.47
N LEU A 12 3.12 41.88 -24.49
CA LEU A 12 4.57 41.97 -24.49
C LEU A 12 5.18 40.82 -23.68
N ASN A 13 6.04 40.09 -24.38
CA ASN A 13 6.85 38.98 -23.95
C ASN A 13 7.87 39.41 -22.90
N SER A 14 8.14 38.54 -21.93
CA SER A 14 9.46 38.50 -21.29
C SER A 14 9.81 37.06 -20.91
N SER A 15 10.84 36.57 -21.60
CA SER A 15 11.40 35.23 -21.62
C SER A 15 11.81 34.72 -20.23
N ILE A 16 11.35 33.52 -19.87
CA ILE A 16 11.86 32.77 -18.73
C ILE A 16 13.16 32.09 -19.16
N ALA A 17 14.29 32.59 -18.66
CA ALA A 17 15.59 31.95 -18.81
C ALA A 17 15.64 30.67 -17.97
N VAL A 18 15.85 29.54 -18.64
CA VAL A 18 16.15 28.24 -18.01
C VAL A 18 17.57 28.31 -17.42
N ARG A 19 17.68 28.56 -16.11
CA ARG A 19 18.95 28.39 -15.39
C ARG A 19 19.16 26.91 -15.07
N HIS A 20 20.13 26.30 -15.73
CA HIS A 20 20.77 25.06 -15.29
C HIS A 20 21.50 25.33 -13.97
N TYR A 21 21.11 24.65 -12.89
CA TYR A 21 21.83 24.72 -11.62
C TYR A 21 22.81 23.55 -11.51
N LEU A 22 24.10 23.87 -11.62
CA LEU A 22 25.23 23.04 -11.23
C LEU A 22 25.32 22.97 -9.70
N PHE A 23 25.46 21.76 -9.17
CA PHE A 23 25.73 21.51 -7.74
C PHE A 23 27.10 22.10 -7.33
N PRO A 24 27.19 22.91 -6.25
CA PRO A 24 28.48 23.25 -5.65
C PRO A 24 28.93 22.12 -4.72
N GLN A 25 30.12 21.56 -5.00
CA GLN A 25 30.87 20.78 -4.02
C GLN A 25 31.40 21.71 -2.93
N LEU A 26 31.01 21.49 -1.68
CA LEU A 26 31.61 22.18 -0.53
C LEU A 26 32.86 21.42 -0.07
N ARG A 27 34.03 22.04 -0.29
CA ARG A 27 35.29 21.75 0.41
C ARG A 27 35.26 22.49 1.75
N SER A 28 35.39 21.79 2.88
CA SER A 28 35.70 22.43 4.16
C SER A 28 37.21 22.58 4.32
N ASN A 29 37.70 23.82 4.37
CA ASN A 29 39.03 24.14 4.88
C ASN A 29 38.92 24.29 6.41
N HIS A 30 39.57 23.41 7.17
CA HIS A 30 39.82 23.63 8.58
C HIS A 30 41.27 24.03 8.82
N THR A 31 41.41 25.27 9.29
CA THR A 31 42.62 25.94 9.76
C THR A 31 43.14 25.26 11.03
N ARG A 32 44.45 25.02 11.08
CA ARG A 32 45.20 24.55 12.26
C ARG A 32 45.21 25.64 13.34
N LEU A 33 44.86 25.28 14.57
CA LEU A 33 45.37 25.93 15.78
C LEU A 33 45.77 24.86 16.81
N CYS A 34 46.84 25.17 17.51
CA CYS A 34 47.76 24.29 18.22
C CYS A 34 47.27 23.91 19.63
N SER A 35 47.82 22.79 20.10
CA SER A 35 47.56 21.99 21.30
C SER A 35 47.72 22.67 22.66
N THR A 36 47.07 22.10 23.68
CA THR A 36 47.73 21.70 24.94
C THR A 36 47.12 20.40 25.47
N ASP A 37 47.99 19.44 25.73
CA ASP A 37 47.76 18.09 26.26
C ASP A 37 47.20 18.08 27.68
N THR A 38 46.30 17.14 27.98
CA THR A 38 46.34 16.40 29.25
C THR A 38 45.79 14.99 29.01
N THR A 39 46.65 14.01 29.24
CA THR A 39 46.54 12.57 29.02
C THR A 39 45.63 11.86 30.02
N LEU A 40 44.74 10.97 29.56
CA LEU A 40 44.19 9.84 30.32
C LEU A 40 44.02 8.62 29.38
N PRO A 41 44.16 7.37 29.89
CA PRO A 41 44.71 6.25 29.14
C PRO A 41 43.73 5.56 28.16
N SER A 42 44.31 5.13 27.03
CA SER A 42 43.71 4.32 25.97
C SER A 42 43.24 2.95 26.48
N VAL A 43 41.92 2.76 26.62
CA VAL A 43 41.31 1.43 26.61
C VAL A 43 41.11 1.03 25.15
N ALA A 44 41.93 0.08 24.70
CA ALA A 44 41.76 -0.55 23.41
C ALA A 44 40.39 -1.22 23.34
N SER A 45 39.48 -0.68 22.52
CA SER A 45 38.21 -1.33 22.22
C SER A 45 38.50 -2.53 21.31
N SER A 46 38.77 -3.69 21.90
CA SER A 46 38.69 -4.96 21.20
C SER A 46 37.25 -5.13 20.70
N SER A 47 37.02 -4.94 19.40
CA SER A 47 35.75 -5.27 18.78
C SER A 47 35.63 -6.79 18.70
N THR A 48 35.27 -7.42 19.82
CA THR A 48 34.93 -8.83 19.85
C THR A 48 33.62 -8.97 19.09
N LYS A 49 33.70 -9.39 17.82
CA LYS A 49 32.54 -9.88 17.07
C LYS A 49 31.98 -11.07 17.86
N VAL A 50 30.92 -10.82 18.63
CA VAL A 50 30.10 -11.89 19.17
C VAL A 50 29.39 -12.50 17.98
N ALA A 51 29.96 -13.60 17.46
CA ALA A 51 29.28 -14.47 16.53
C ALA A 51 28.14 -15.15 17.28
N VAL A 52 26.95 -14.54 17.22
CA VAL A 52 25.71 -15.26 17.54
C VAL A 52 25.52 -16.27 16.42
N ALA A 53 25.56 -17.55 16.75
CA ALA A 53 25.23 -18.62 15.82
C ALA A 53 23.76 -18.44 15.39
N GLU A 54 23.54 -17.92 14.18
CA GLU A 54 22.21 -17.90 13.56
C GLU A 54 21.83 -19.33 13.15
N THR A 55 21.20 -20.07 14.06
CA THR A 55 20.60 -21.39 13.81
C THR A 55 19.25 -21.31 13.09
N SER A 56 18.76 -20.11 12.75
CA SER A 56 17.51 -19.92 12.01
C SER A 56 17.72 -19.91 10.50
N LEU A 57 16.95 -20.72 9.77
CA LEU A 57 16.93 -20.69 8.31
C LEU A 57 16.57 -19.29 7.78
N SER A 58 17.17 -18.90 6.65
CA SER A 58 16.85 -17.67 5.92
C SER A 58 15.33 -17.53 5.72
N PRO A 59 14.73 -16.32 5.86
CA PRO A 59 13.31 -16.11 5.57
C PRO A 59 12.87 -16.69 4.22
N LEU A 60 13.70 -16.52 3.19
CA LEU A 60 13.42 -17.00 1.83
C LEU A 60 13.35 -18.53 1.72
N SER A 61 13.75 -19.29 2.75
CA SER A 61 13.58 -20.75 2.78
C SER A 61 12.10 -21.17 2.76
N MET A 62 11.18 -20.27 3.15
CA MET A 62 9.74 -20.52 3.10
C MET A 62 9.17 -20.57 1.68
N LEU A 63 9.89 -20.03 0.68
CA LEU A 63 9.39 -19.99 -0.69
C LEU A 63 9.59 -21.36 -1.38
N PRO A 64 8.59 -21.86 -2.13
CA PRO A 64 8.81 -22.93 -3.10
C PRO A 64 9.92 -22.56 -4.09
N THR A 65 10.73 -23.55 -4.52
CA THR A 65 11.91 -23.30 -5.38
C THR A 65 11.54 -22.58 -6.69
N ALA A 66 10.40 -22.94 -7.30
CA ALA A 66 9.91 -22.28 -8.50
C ALA A 66 9.62 -20.78 -8.27
N ILE A 67 8.97 -20.44 -7.15
CA ILE A 67 8.66 -19.05 -6.78
C ILE A 67 9.96 -18.29 -6.47
N LEU A 68 10.88 -18.89 -5.71
CA LEU A 68 12.18 -18.29 -5.39
C LEU A 68 12.97 -17.90 -6.66
N LEU A 69 13.05 -18.81 -7.63
CA LEU A 69 13.77 -18.58 -8.90
C LEU A 69 13.06 -17.53 -9.76
N ARG A 70 11.73 -17.57 -9.83
CA ARG A 70 10.92 -16.58 -10.53
C ARG A 70 11.13 -15.19 -9.93
N SER A 71 10.97 -15.05 -8.61
CA SER A 71 11.18 -13.78 -7.90
C SER A 71 12.61 -13.26 -8.08
N TYR A 72 13.63 -14.11 -7.99
CA TYR A 72 15.01 -13.71 -8.27
C TYR A 72 15.18 -13.16 -9.68
N PHE A 73 14.65 -13.85 -10.69
CA PHE A 73 14.77 -13.44 -12.09
C PHE A 73 14.06 -12.11 -12.36
N ILE A 74 12.80 -11.97 -11.93
CA ILE A 74 12.03 -10.74 -12.12
C ILE A 74 12.67 -9.58 -11.34
N THR A 75 13.04 -9.80 -10.08
CA THR A 75 13.74 -8.78 -9.27
C THR A 75 15.03 -8.33 -9.97
N ARG A 76 15.78 -9.25 -10.59
CA ARG A 76 17.01 -8.90 -11.33
C ARG A 76 16.72 -8.05 -12.57
N ILE A 77 15.65 -8.34 -13.30
CA ILE A 77 15.19 -7.53 -14.44
C ILE A 77 14.82 -6.12 -13.95
N LEU A 78 13.99 -6.02 -12.90
CA LEU A 78 13.54 -4.77 -12.32
C LEU A 78 14.66 -3.99 -11.61
N ALA A 79 15.76 -4.66 -11.26
CA ALA A 79 16.95 -4.02 -10.69
C ALA A 79 17.88 -3.40 -11.75
N SER A 80 17.66 -3.66 -13.04
CA SER A 80 18.58 -3.27 -14.11
C SER A 80 18.18 -1.94 -14.76
N PRO A 81 18.92 -0.83 -14.54
CA PRO A 81 18.57 0.47 -15.10
C PRO A 81 18.53 0.46 -16.64
N LEU A 82 19.35 -0.38 -17.29
CA LEU A 82 19.40 -0.50 -18.74
C LEU A 82 18.13 -1.15 -19.30
N ILE A 83 17.70 -2.28 -18.71
CA ILE A 83 16.49 -2.98 -19.15
C ILE A 83 15.29 -2.05 -18.96
N LEU A 84 15.21 -1.37 -17.83
CA LEU A 84 14.09 -0.48 -17.53
C LEU A 84 14.02 0.72 -18.47
N LYS A 85 15.15 1.36 -18.79
CA LYS A 85 15.19 2.46 -19.77
C LYS A 85 14.71 2.00 -21.14
N ALA A 86 15.02 0.76 -21.53
CA ALA A 86 14.58 0.20 -22.80
C ALA A 86 13.09 -0.20 -22.80
N THR A 87 12.57 -0.75 -21.69
CA THR A 87 11.21 -1.33 -21.66
C THR A 87 10.13 -0.37 -21.16
N SER A 88 10.48 0.65 -20.36
CA SER A 88 9.49 1.57 -19.77
C SER A 88 8.67 2.35 -20.80
N PRO A 89 9.26 2.93 -21.87
CA PRO A 89 8.48 3.62 -22.91
C PRO A 89 7.51 2.68 -23.60
N LEU A 90 7.93 1.44 -23.87
CA LEU A 90 7.10 0.42 -24.49
C LEU A 90 5.93 0.02 -23.58
N MET A 91 6.17 -0.25 -22.31
CA MET A 91 5.08 -0.59 -21.37
C MET A 91 4.11 0.58 -21.21
N HIS A 92 4.60 1.82 -21.16
CA HIS A 92 3.75 3.01 -21.11
C HIS A 92 2.91 3.17 -22.39
N LEU A 93 3.49 2.88 -23.55
CA LEU A 93 2.76 2.88 -24.82
C LEU A 93 1.67 1.82 -24.84
N ILE A 94 1.98 0.58 -24.46
CA ILE A 94 1.00 -0.52 -24.41
C ILE A 94 -0.14 -0.18 -23.44
N ALA A 95 0.19 0.34 -22.25
CA ALA A 95 -0.80 0.64 -21.20
C ALA A 95 -1.81 1.73 -21.55
N ASN A 96 -1.41 2.67 -22.41
CA ASN A 96 -2.24 3.81 -22.79
C ASN A 96 -2.78 3.73 -24.23
N SER A 97 -2.44 2.66 -24.95
CA SER A 97 -2.88 2.46 -26.34
C SER A 97 -4.31 1.92 -26.40
N GLN A 98 -5.09 2.43 -27.35
CA GLN A 98 -6.40 1.88 -27.72
C GLN A 98 -6.31 0.94 -28.94
N SER A 99 -5.11 0.72 -29.48
CA SER A 99 -4.91 -0.13 -30.67
C SER A 99 -5.11 -1.61 -30.34
N PRO A 100 -5.90 -2.36 -31.13
CA PRO A 100 -6.06 -3.81 -30.96
C PRO A 100 -4.75 -4.59 -31.02
N MET A 101 -3.75 -4.13 -31.80
CA MET A 101 -2.45 -4.81 -31.91
C MET A 101 -1.60 -4.68 -30.64
N LEU A 102 -1.79 -3.59 -29.89
CA LEU A 102 -1.10 -3.32 -28.63
C LEU A 102 -1.95 -3.72 -27.42
N ASN A 103 -3.11 -4.33 -27.65
CA ASN A 103 -3.95 -4.86 -26.59
C ASN A 103 -3.53 -6.32 -26.29
N PRO A 104 -3.00 -6.61 -25.09
CA PRO A 104 -2.56 -7.94 -24.72
C PRO A 104 -3.71 -8.95 -24.59
N ASP A 105 -4.97 -8.52 -24.50
CA ASP A 105 -6.11 -9.45 -24.52
C ASP A 105 -6.50 -9.84 -25.95
N ARG A 106 -6.03 -9.09 -26.96
CA ARG A 106 -6.33 -9.32 -28.39
C ARG A 106 -5.13 -9.81 -29.20
N ASN A 107 -3.92 -9.68 -28.68
CA ASN A 107 -2.68 -10.12 -29.32
C ASN A 107 -2.05 -11.26 -28.50
N PRO A 108 -2.13 -12.53 -28.95
CA PRO A 108 -1.64 -13.69 -28.20
C PRO A 108 -0.14 -13.67 -27.90
N LEU A 109 0.68 -13.11 -28.79
CA LEU A 109 2.12 -13.00 -28.55
C LEU A 109 2.42 -11.98 -27.46
N LEU A 110 1.78 -10.81 -27.55
CA LEU A 110 1.91 -9.77 -26.53
C LEU A 110 1.35 -10.25 -25.19
N HIS A 111 0.20 -10.94 -25.21
CA HIS A 111 -0.39 -11.61 -24.06
C HIS A 111 0.64 -12.50 -23.37
N PHE A 112 1.23 -13.44 -24.11
CA PHE A 112 2.19 -14.39 -23.58
C PHE A 112 3.38 -13.70 -22.93
N LEU A 113 3.95 -12.67 -23.59
CA LEU A 113 5.09 -11.92 -23.08
C LEU A 113 4.74 -11.15 -21.80
N VAL A 114 3.68 -10.32 -21.83
CA VAL A 114 3.25 -9.54 -20.66
C VAL A 114 2.88 -10.48 -19.52
N ARG A 115 2.16 -11.56 -19.82
CA ARG A 115 1.70 -12.52 -18.82
C ARG A 115 2.86 -13.19 -18.10
N LYS A 116 3.77 -13.77 -18.88
CA LYS A 116 4.88 -14.56 -18.36
C LYS A 116 5.85 -13.73 -17.54
N PHE A 117 6.18 -12.53 -18.00
CA PHE A 117 7.26 -11.73 -17.43
C PHE A 117 6.80 -10.68 -16.42
N VAL A 118 5.53 -10.27 -16.42
CA VAL A 118 5.05 -9.20 -15.54
C VAL A 118 3.81 -9.64 -14.78
N TYR A 119 2.75 -10.02 -15.48
CA TYR A 119 1.43 -10.29 -14.90
C TYR A 119 1.48 -11.31 -13.74
N ASP A 120 1.83 -12.57 -14.04
CA ASP A 120 1.78 -13.69 -13.07
C ASP A 120 2.67 -13.47 -11.83
N HIS A 121 3.56 -12.46 -11.84
CA HIS A 121 4.36 -12.11 -10.66
C HIS A 121 3.60 -11.18 -9.69
N PHE A 122 2.76 -10.30 -10.21
CA PHE A 122 2.09 -9.23 -9.44
C PHE A 122 0.58 -9.41 -9.29
N THR A 123 -0.03 -10.31 -10.07
CA THR A 123 -1.47 -10.53 -10.08
C THR A 123 -1.82 -11.97 -9.70
N ALA A 124 -3.06 -12.17 -9.24
CA ALA A 124 -3.54 -13.45 -8.75
C ALA A 124 -4.16 -14.34 -9.83
N GLY A 125 -4.51 -13.79 -11.00
CA GLY A 125 -5.13 -14.54 -12.08
C GLY A 125 -6.09 -13.69 -12.90
N GLU A 126 -6.44 -14.13 -14.10
CA GLU A 126 -7.38 -13.42 -14.98
C GLU A 126 -8.85 -13.80 -14.72
N ASN A 127 -9.05 -14.97 -14.11
CA ASN A 127 -10.36 -15.53 -13.86
C ASN A 127 -10.44 -16.10 -12.44
N GLU A 128 -11.66 -16.41 -12.03
CA GLU A 128 -11.97 -16.89 -10.68
C GLU A 128 -11.22 -18.16 -10.29
N SER A 129 -11.02 -19.09 -11.23
CA SER A 129 -10.31 -20.35 -10.96
C SER A 129 -8.85 -20.09 -10.61
N GLU A 130 -8.17 -19.28 -11.42
CA GLU A 130 -6.78 -18.88 -11.17
C GLU A 130 -6.64 -18.11 -9.84
N VAL A 131 -7.54 -17.15 -9.59
CA VAL A 131 -7.56 -16.37 -8.34
C VAL A 131 -7.70 -17.30 -7.13
N LYS A 132 -8.65 -18.25 -7.17
CA LYS A 132 -8.85 -19.22 -6.08
C LYS A 132 -7.64 -20.13 -5.88
N ALA A 133 -6.97 -20.53 -6.96
CA ALA A 133 -5.73 -21.30 -6.88
C ALA A 133 -4.61 -20.50 -6.19
N THR A 134 -4.40 -19.25 -6.60
CA THR A 134 -3.41 -18.36 -5.96
C THR A 134 -3.73 -18.13 -4.49
N ILE A 135 -5.00 -17.87 -4.13
CA ILE A 135 -5.41 -17.70 -2.73
C ILE A 135 -5.09 -18.95 -1.91
N LYS A 136 -5.32 -20.15 -2.48
CA LYS A 136 -5.00 -21.41 -1.82
C LYS A 136 -3.51 -21.54 -1.55
N GLU A 137 -2.67 -21.26 -2.55
CA GLU A 137 -1.21 -21.29 -2.40
C GLU A 137 -0.71 -20.30 -1.33
N ILE A 138 -1.23 -19.08 -1.34
CA ILE A 138 -0.91 -18.07 -0.33
C ILE A 138 -1.31 -18.55 1.07
N LYS A 139 -2.51 -19.09 1.26
CA LYS A 139 -2.93 -19.60 2.57
C LYS A 139 -2.08 -20.79 3.02
N GLN A 140 -1.66 -21.66 2.10
CA GLN A 140 -0.75 -22.79 2.40
C GLN A 140 0.65 -22.33 2.86
N MET A 141 1.11 -21.14 2.45
CA MET A 141 2.35 -20.56 2.96
C MET A 141 2.25 -20.06 4.41
N GLY A 142 1.04 -19.97 4.97
CA GLY A 142 0.80 -19.55 6.36
C GLY A 142 0.31 -18.12 6.53
N TYR A 143 -0.09 -17.42 5.45
CA TYR A 143 -0.78 -16.13 5.60
C TYR A 143 -2.14 -16.34 6.26
N LYS A 144 -2.51 -15.42 7.16
CA LYS A 144 -3.80 -15.42 7.86
C LYS A 144 -4.97 -15.28 6.88
N GLY A 145 -4.78 -14.50 5.82
CA GLY A 145 -5.77 -14.31 4.77
C GLY A 145 -5.22 -13.52 3.59
N VAL A 146 -6.13 -13.15 2.69
CA VAL A 146 -5.82 -12.34 1.51
C VAL A 146 -6.63 -11.05 1.51
N ILE A 147 -6.14 -10.10 0.74
CA ILE A 147 -6.91 -8.92 0.33
C ILE A 147 -7.05 -9.01 -1.17
N LEU A 148 -8.27 -9.01 -1.69
CA LEU A 148 -8.50 -9.12 -3.13
C LEU A 148 -9.13 -7.83 -3.66
N GLY A 149 -8.48 -7.22 -4.65
CA GLY A 149 -9.00 -6.07 -5.38
C GLY A 149 -9.10 -6.37 -6.88
N TYR A 150 -10.15 -5.89 -7.51
CA TYR A 150 -10.28 -5.93 -8.95
C TYR A 150 -9.43 -4.83 -9.60
N ALA A 151 -8.66 -5.16 -10.63
CA ALA A 151 -7.64 -4.28 -11.21
C ALA A 151 -8.22 -3.15 -12.08
N LYS A 152 -9.45 -3.33 -12.58
CA LYS A 152 -10.09 -2.38 -13.49
C LYS A 152 -10.26 -1.03 -12.80
N GLU A 153 -9.44 -0.07 -13.20
CA GLU A 153 -9.54 1.32 -12.79
C GLU A 153 -10.23 2.12 -13.90
N VAL A 154 -11.14 3.03 -13.52
CA VAL A 154 -11.63 4.04 -14.46
C VAL A 154 -10.49 5.03 -14.65
N ASN A 155 -9.90 5.07 -15.86
CA ASN A 155 -8.81 5.98 -16.19
C ASN A 155 -9.27 7.44 -16.02
N VAL A 156 -9.01 8.03 -14.86
CA VAL A 156 -9.01 9.49 -14.69
C VAL A 156 -7.68 9.97 -15.26
N THR A 157 -7.60 10.11 -16.57
CA THR A 157 -6.39 10.58 -17.25
C THR A 157 -6.05 11.98 -16.76
N GLY A 158 -4.98 12.06 -15.96
CA GLY A 158 -4.12 13.23 -15.80
C GLY A 158 -4.72 14.41 -15.06
N GLY A 159 -4.79 14.34 -13.72
CA GLY A 159 -4.61 15.50 -12.81
C GLY A 159 -5.47 16.75 -13.01
N GLU A 160 -6.43 16.71 -13.93
CA GLU A 160 -7.31 17.81 -14.30
C GLU A 160 -8.74 17.28 -14.23
N THR A 161 -9.34 17.44 -13.07
CA THR A 161 -10.80 17.51 -12.90
C THR A 161 -11.46 18.61 -13.74
N LYS A 162 -10.69 19.38 -14.53
CA LYS A 162 -11.15 20.53 -15.32
C LYS A 162 -12.03 20.20 -16.53
N HIS A 163 -12.14 18.93 -16.94
CA HIS A 163 -12.96 18.56 -18.10
C HIS A 163 -14.12 17.59 -17.84
N LEU A 164 -14.54 17.42 -16.58
CA LEU A 164 -15.88 16.89 -16.30
C LEU A 164 -16.90 18.05 -16.39
N LYS A 165 -17.11 18.57 -17.61
CA LYS A 165 -18.29 19.39 -17.87
C LYS A 165 -19.50 18.49 -17.72
N ALA A 166 -20.19 18.64 -16.59
CA ALA A 166 -21.52 18.12 -16.38
C ALA A 166 -22.46 18.83 -17.37
N ASP A 167 -22.64 18.25 -18.56
CA ASP A 167 -23.79 18.58 -19.38
C ASP A 167 -24.94 17.69 -18.89
N ALA A 168 -25.93 18.31 -18.25
CA ALA A 168 -27.01 17.67 -17.51
C ALA A 168 -28.10 17.05 -18.41
N THR A 169 -27.73 16.59 -19.61
CA THR A 169 -28.67 16.14 -20.66
C THR A 169 -28.25 14.84 -21.35
N ILE A 170 -27.29 14.09 -20.80
CA ILE A 170 -27.00 12.73 -21.27
C ILE A 170 -27.95 11.74 -20.57
N PRO A 171 -28.77 10.96 -21.31
CA PRO A 171 -29.67 9.97 -20.71
C PRO A 171 -28.89 8.98 -19.86
N ASP A 172 -29.23 8.94 -18.55
CA ASP A 172 -28.55 8.32 -17.41
C ASP A 172 -27.91 6.93 -17.68
N PRO A 173 -26.61 6.88 -18.06
CA PRO A 173 -25.83 5.65 -18.06
C PRO A 173 -25.24 5.35 -16.65
N SER A 174 -25.48 6.23 -15.68
CA SER A 174 -24.80 6.21 -14.37
C SER A 174 -25.37 5.16 -13.41
N ASN A 175 -26.65 4.81 -13.58
CA ASN A 175 -27.25 3.70 -12.86
C ASN A 175 -26.68 2.35 -13.29
N VAL A 176 -26.39 2.19 -14.58
CA VAL A 176 -25.81 0.95 -15.13
C VAL A 176 -24.39 0.79 -14.61
N THR A 177 -23.57 1.85 -14.60
CA THR A 177 -22.18 1.76 -14.11
C THR A 177 -22.09 1.45 -12.61
N ILE A 178 -22.97 2.02 -11.78
CA ILE A 178 -23.02 1.68 -10.35
C ILE A 178 -23.43 0.22 -10.14
N GLN A 179 -24.41 -0.25 -10.92
CA GLN A 179 -24.87 -1.64 -10.83
C GLN A 179 -23.78 -2.62 -11.29
N GLU A 180 -23.11 -2.37 -12.41
CA GLU A 180 -21.97 -3.17 -12.88
C GLU A 180 -20.81 -3.18 -11.86
N TRP A 181 -20.50 -2.02 -11.27
CA TRP A 181 -19.49 -1.91 -10.21
C TRP A 181 -19.88 -2.73 -8.98
N LYS A 182 -21.14 -2.67 -8.55
CA LYS A 182 -21.67 -3.46 -7.44
C LYS A 182 -21.55 -4.96 -7.74
N GLU A 183 -22.01 -5.40 -8.91
CA GLU A 183 -21.95 -6.80 -9.33
C GLU A 183 -20.51 -7.31 -9.44
N GLY A 184 -19.61 -6.50 -10.01
CA GLY A 184 -18.18 -6.80 -10.05
C GLY A 184 -17.57 -6.94 -8.66
N THR A 185 -17.92 -6.03 -7.75
CA THR A 185 -17.43 -6.04 -6.36
C THR A 185 -17.96 -7.25 -5.57
N LEU A 186 -19.23 -7.61 -5.74
CA LEU A 186 -19.82 -8.82 -5.15
C LEU A 186 -19.24 -10.10 -5.76
N LYS A 187 -18.91 -10.09 -7.06
CA LYS A 187 -18.18 -11.20 -7.70
C LYS A 187 -16.78 -11.33 -7.14
N THR A 188 -16.07 -10.24 -6.84
CA THR A 188 -14.79 -10.30 -6.13
C THR A 188 -14.95 -10.92 -4.73
N LEU A 189 -15.98 -10.51 -3.99
CA LEU A 189 -16.31 -11.05 -2.67
C LEU A 189 -16.56 -12.57 -2.71
N SER A 190 -17.21 -13.09 -3.76
CA SER A 190 -17.44 -14.53 -3.90
C SER A 190 -16.17 -15.36 -4.17
N MET A 191 -15.05 -14.71 -4.48
CA MET A 191 -13.76 -15.40 -4.68
C MET A 191 -12.96 -15.55 -3.38
N ILE A 192 -13.26 -14.74 -2.36
CA ILE A 192 -12.60 -14.77 -1.05
C ILE A 192 -13.45 -15.53 -0.01
N LYS A 193 -12.89 -15.75 1.18
CA LYS A 193 -13.54 -16.48 2.28
C LYS A 193 -13.64 -15.64 3.55
N GLU A 194 -14.25 -16.21 4.57
CA GLU A 194 -14.26 -15.68 5.94
C GLU A 194 -12.86 -15.21 6.38
N GLY A 195 -12.82 -14.04 7.02
CA GLY A 195 -11.61 -13.38 7.51
C GLY A 195 -10.77 -12.69 6.43
N ASP A 196 -10.96 -13.00 5.15
CA ASP A 196 -10.33 -12.27 4.04
C ASP A 196 -10.97 -10.89 3.87
N ILE A 197 -10.35 -10.09 2.99
CA ILE A 197 -10.67 -8.68 2.85
C ILE A 197 -10.92 -8.33 1.38
N LEU A 198 -12.00 -7.61 1.13
CA LEU A 198 -12.34 -7.04 -0.16
C LEU A 198 -11.79 -5.61 -0.25
N ALA A 199 -10.98 -5.32 -1.27
CA ALA A 199 -10.54 -3.95 -1.57
C ALA A 199 -11.52 -3.29 -2.54
N VAL A 200 -11.99 -2.09 -2.18
CA VAL A 200 -13.02 -1.35 -2.91
C VAL A 200 -12.52 0.05 -3.23
N LYS A 201 -12.80 0.52 -4.46
CA LYS A 201 -12.58 1.90 -4.91
C LYS A 201 -13.88 2.52 -5.35
N TYR A 202 -14.24 3.67 -4.80
CA TYR A 202 -15.50 4.33 -5.13
C TYR A 202 -15.45 5.00 -6.49
N SER A 203 -14.30 5.51 -6.93
CA SER A 203 -14.13 6.06 -8.29
C SER A 203 -14.51 5.05 -9.39
N GLY A 204 -14.37 3.75 -9.11
CA GLY A 204 -14.73 2.66 -10.00
C GLY A 204 -16.23 2.58 -10.33
N ALA A 205 -17.11 3.22 -9.54
CA ALA A 205 -18.55 3.20 -9.74
C ALA A 205 -19.05 4.11 -10.88
N GLY A 206 -18.14 4.85 -11.50
CA GLY A 206 -18.40 5.61 -12.73
C GLY A 206 -18.59 7.12 -12.53
N PRO A 207 -19.00 7.84 -13.59
CA PRO A 207 -18.95 9.30 -13.64
C PRO A 207 -19.80 10.02 -12.59
N SER A 208 -21.01 9.52 -12.28
CA SER A 208 -21.87 10.15 -11.26
C SER A 208 -21.24 10.11 -9.87
N THR A 209 -20.62 8.97 -9.53
CA THR A 209 -19.87 8.82 -8.28
C THR A 209 -18.65 9.74 -8.28
N LEU A 210 -17.88 9.82 -9.37
CA LEU A 210 -16.75 10.75 -9.48
C LEU A 210 -17.16 12.22 -9.30
N VAL A 211 -18.29 12.63 -9.88
CA VAL A 211 -18.82 13.99 -9.70
C VAL A 211 -19.23 14.23 -8.25
N ALA A 212 -19.90 13.27 -7.60
CA ALA A 212 -20.28 13.40 -6.19
C ALA A 212 -19.05 13.47 -5.27
N LEU A 213 -18.06 12.60 -5.50
CA LEU A 213 -16.80 12.59 -4.76
C LEU A 213 -16.03 13.91 -4.90
N SER A 214 -15.88 14.43 -6.12
CA SER A 214 -15.16 15.69 -6.36
C SER A 214 -15.88 16.94 -5.84
N LYS A 215 -17.22 16.90 -5.73
CA LYS A 215 -18.02 18.03 -5.23
C LYS A 215 -18.26 18.00 -3.71
N GLY A 216 -17.85 16.94 -3.01
CA GLY A 216 -18.12 16.85 -1.56
C GLY A 216 -19.58 16.56 -1.22
N THR A 217 -20.34 15.93 -2.11
CA THR A 217 -21.77 15.68 -1.87
C THR A 217 -22.03 14.31 -1.25
N SER A 218 -23.23 14.12 -0.70
CA SER A 218 -23.73 12.79 -0.33
C SER A 218 -23.68 11.83 -1.51
N PRO A 219 -23.56 10.50 -1.25
CA PRO A 219 -23.54 9.51 -2.31
C PRO A 219 -24.87 9.52 -3.06
N PRO A 220 -24.87 9.34 -4.40
CA PRO A 220 -26.09 9.09 -5.14
C PRO A 220 -26.89 7.96 -4.48
N PRO A 221 -28.24 8.01 -4.41
CA PRO A 221 -29.02 7.01 -3.68
C PRO A 221 -28.70 5.56 -4.06
N LYS A 222 -28.52 5.27 -5.36
CA LYS A 222 -28.14 3.93 -5.81
C LYS A 222 -26.72 3.53 -5.40
N MET A 223 -25.79 4.49 -5.34
CA MET A 223 -24.43 4.25 -4.83
C MET A 223 -24.48 3.91 -3.34
N TRP A 224 -25.27 4.63 -2.55
CA TRP A 224 -25.49 4.34 -1.14
C TRP A 224 -26.07 2.93 -0.94
N THR A 225 -27.14 2.59 -1.66
CA THR A 225 -27.72 1.24 -1.63
C THR A 225 -26.70 0.17 -2.03
N ALA A 226 -25.91 0.41 -3.08
CA ALA A 226 -24.87 -0.52 -3.50
C ALA A 226 -23.80 -0.74 -2.42
N MET A 227 -23.32 0.33 -1.77
CA MET A 227 -22.37 0.22 -0.67
C MET A 227 -22.94 -0.58 0.51
N LEU A 228 -24.19 -0.31 0.91
CA LEU A 228 -24.87 -1.08 1.96
C LEU A 228 -24.99 -2.57 1.58
N ASP A 229 -25.37 -2.88 0.34
CA ASP A 229 -25.51 -4.27 -0.11
C ASP A 229 -24.17 -5.02 -0.07
N ILE A 230 -23.06 -4.36 -0.46
CA ILE A 230 -21.72 -4.94 -0.40
C ILE A 230 -21.30 -5.15 1.06
N CYS A 231 -21.54 -4.17 1.94
CA CYS A 231 -21.26 -4.30 3.37
C CYS A 231 -22.08 -5.44 4.00
N ASN A 232 -23.37 -5.54 3.71
CA ASN A 232 -24.25 -6.62 4.19
C ASN A 232 -23.76 -7.99 3.72
N ALA A 233 -23.35 -8.10 2.45
CA ALA A 233 -22.79 -9.34 1.91
C ALA A 233 -21.49 -9.74 2.63
N ALA A 234 -20.59 -8.79 2.88
CA ALA A 234 -19.34 -9.04 3.59
C ALA A 234 -19.59 -9.47 5.05
N VAL A 235 -20.50 -8.80 5.76
CA VAL A 235 -20.93 -9.19 7.11
C VAL A 235 -21.45 -10.63 7.11
N LYS A 236 -22.32 -10.99 6.17
CA LYS A 236 -22.87 -12.35 6.05
C LYS A 236 -21.79 -13.41 5.79
N GLN A 237 -20.74 -13.07 5.05
CA GLN A 237 -19.60 -13.96 4.78
C GLN A 237 -18.57 -13.99 5.92
N ASN A 238 -18.73 -13.12 6.93
CA ASN A 238 -17.72 -12.84 7.94
C ASN A 238 -16.37 -12.39 7.31
N SER A 239 -16.48 -11.57 6.26
CA SER A 239 -15.36 -10.93 5.56
C SER A 239 -15.34 -9.44 5.85
N ARG A 240 -14.22 -8.79 5.52
CA ARG A 240 -14.01 -7.34 5.78
C ARG A 240 -13.88 -6.58 4.47
N LEU A 241 -14.07 -5.26 4.52
CA LEU A 241 -13.87 -4.37 3.39
C LEU A 241 -12.85 -3.30 3.74
N TRP A 242 -12.01 -2.98 2.78
CA TRP A 242 -11.17 -1.79 2.82
C TRP A 242 -11.56 -0.86 1.70
N ILE A 243 -11.87 0.38 2.06
CA ILE A 243 -12.04 1.44 1.09
C ILE A 243 -10.64 2.01 0.83
N ASP A 244 -10.17 1.84 -0.40
CA ASP A 244 -8.87 2.31 -0.82
C ASP A 244 -8.84 3.84 -0.87
N ALA A 245 -7.72 4.41 -0.42
CA ALA A 245 -7.47 5.82 -0.59
C ALA A 245 -7.11 6.12 -2.04
N GLU A 246 -7.60 7.25 -2.53
CA GLU A 246 -7.43 7.74 -3.90
C GLU A 246 -6.71 9.10 -3.86
N GLN A 247 -6.83 9.91 -4.92
CA GLN A 247 -6.27 11.26 -4.98
C GLN A 247 -6.98 12.21 -4.00
N GLN A 248 -6.26 13.22 -3.49
CA GLN A 248 -6.81 14.17 -2.51
C GLN A 248 -8.01 15.00 -3.00
N ASP A 249 -8.19 15.13 -4.32
CA ASP A 249 -9.38 15.77 -4.89
C ASP A 249 -10.67 14.98 -4.64
N LEU A 250 -10.58 13.69 -4.28
CA LEU A 250 -11.71 12.82 -3.98
C LEU A 250 -11.74 12.37 -2.51
N GLN A 251 -10.57 12.34 -1.85
CA GLN A 251 -10.38 11.63 -0.59
C GLN A 251 -11.29 12.11 0.54
N GLY A 252 -11.53 13.42 0.69
CA GLY A 252 -12.37 13.92 1.78
C GLY A 252 -13.79 13.35 1.74
N THR A 253 -14.37 13.20 0.55
CA THR A 253 -15.71 12.61 0.37
C THR A 253 -15.69 11.09 0.54
N ILE A 254 -14.62 10.43 0.08
CA ILE A 254 -14.40 8.99 0.31
C ILE A 254 -14.34 8.72 1.82
N ASP A 255 -13.59 9.51 2.58
CA ASP A 255 -13.47 9.40 4.03
C ASP A 255 -14.84 9.58 4.68
N GLN A 256 -15.58 10.63 4.33
CA GLN A 256 -16.92 10.88 4.89
C GLN A 256 -17.86 9.69 4.67
N TRP A 257 -17.98 9.19 3.43
CA TRP A 257 -18.85 8.04 3.14
C TRP A 257 -18.39 6.77 3.86
N THR A 258 -17.08 6.57 3.98
CA THR A 258 -16.50 5.42 4.68
C THR A 258 -16.81 5.48 6.17
N ILE A 259 -16.70 6.65 6.81
CA ILE A 259 -17.04 6.86 8.22
C ILE A 259 -18.55 6.63 8.46
N ASP A 260 -19.41 7.06 7.53
CA ASP A 260 -20.85 6.77 7.60
C ASP A 260 -21.13 5.26 7.58
N LEU A 261 -20.39 4.48 6.80
CA LEU A 261 -20.48 3.02 6.83
C LEU A 261 -19.90 2.43 8.13
N MET A 262 -18.79 2.97 8.66
CA MET A 262 -18.23 2.51 9.94
C MET A 262 -19.21 2.73 11.10
N ARG A 263 -19.94 3.85 11.11
CA ARG A 263 -21.04 4.08 12.07
C ARG A 263 -22.09 2.97 12.01
N ILE A 264 -22.32 2.34 10.88
CA ILE A 264 -23.33 1.28 10.76
C ILE A 264 -22.73 -0.07 11.15
N TYR A 265 -21.54 -0.39 10.62
CA TYR A 265 -21.01 -1.76 10.62
C TYR A 265 -19.89 -2.04 11.64
N ASN A 266 -19.20 -1.03 12.17
CA ASN A 266 -18.09 -1.22 13.11
C ASN A 266 -18.53 -1.11 14.58
N ARG A 267 -19.56 -1.88 14.95
CA ARG A 267 -20.14 -1.90 16.30
C ARG A 267 -19.49 -2.91 17.25
N SER A 268 -18.47 -3.62 16.80
CA SER A 268 -17.69 -4.58 17.61
C SER A 268 -16.19 -4.28 17.51
N GLU A 269 -15.38 -4.95 18.33
CA GLU A 269 -13.91 -4.89 18.27
C GLU A 269 -13.32 -5.54 16.99
N THR A 270 -14.12 -6.31 16.26
CA THR A 270 -13.75 -6.88 14.96
C THR A 270 -14.46 -6.08 13.85
N PRO A 271 -13.88 -4.96 13.39
CA PRO A 271 -14.55 -4.07 12.46
C PRO A 271 -14.65 -4.69 11.07
N VAL A 272 -15.70 -4.29 10.35
CA VAL A 272 -16.02 -4.76 9.01
C VAL A 272 -15.38 -3.84 7.97
N VAL A 273 -15.52 -2.53 8.14
CA VAL A 273 -15.10 -1.50 7.17
C VAL A 273 -13.83 -0.84 7.67
N TYR A 274 -12.79 -0.76 6.83
CA TYR A 274 -11.59 0.04 7.10
C TYR A 274 -11.47 1.20 6.11
N THR A 275 -10.96 2.32 6.60
CA THR A 275 -10.51 3.45 5.80
C THR A 275 -9.01 3.36 5.56
N THR A 276 -8.53 3.88 4.43
CA THR A 276 -7.09 3.90 4.11
C THR A 276 -6.50 5.28 4.38
N MET A 277 -5.45 5.35 5.19
CA MET A 277 -4.78 6.59 5.57
C MET A 277 -3.38 6.66 4.94
N GLN A 278 -3.08 7.76 4.25
CA GLN A 278 -1.85 7.93 3.46
C GLN A 278 -0.81 8.79 4.21
N ALA A 279 0.17 8.18 4.86
CA ALA A 279 1.14 8.86 5.73
C ALA A 279 2.14 9.80 5.01
N TYR A 280 2.20 9.79 3.68
CA TYR A 280 2.99 10.76 2.90
C TYR A 280 2.40 12.18 2.90
N LEU A 281 1.14 12.36 3.31
CA LEU A 281 0.50 13.67 3.40
C LEU A 281 0.73 14.29 4.78
N LYS A 282 1.05 15.58 4.78
CA LYS A 282 1.27 16.38 6.00
C LYS A 282 0.04 16.40 6.92
N HIS A 283 -1.17 16.26 6.36
CA HIS A 283 -2.43 16.37 7.10
C HIS A 283 -2.94 15.05 7.69
N THR A 284 -2.38 13.89 7.33
CA THR A 284 -2.93 12.57 7.71
C THR A 284 -3.03 12.37 9.22
N GLY A 285 -2.09 12.92 9.99
CA GLY A 285 -2.16 12.83 11.45
C GLY A 285 -3.37 13.58 12.04
N HIS A 286 -3.72 14.73 11.47
CA HIS A 286 -4.89 15.49 11.88
C HIS A 286 -6.19 14.78 11.51
N ASN A 287 -6.30 14.25 10.29
CA ASN A 287 -7.49 13.51 9.83
C ASN A 287 -7.76 12.28 10.74
N ILE A 288 -6.71 11.52 11.09
CA ILE A 288 -6.84 10.40 12.04
C ILE A 288 -7.33 10.89 13.42
N LEU A 289 -6.82 12.01 13.92
CA LEU A 289 -7.28 12.59 15.18
C LEU A 289 -8.78 12.95 15.14
N GLU A 290 -9.25 13.57 14.05
CA GLU A 290 -10.67 13.89 13.88
C GLU A 290 -11.53 12.62 13.92
N HIS A 291 -11.11 11.57 13.21
CA HIS A 291 -11.83 10.29 13.21
C HIS A 291 -11.80 9.59 14.57
N LEU A 292 -10.68 9.65 15.31
CA LEU A 292 -10.59 9.14 16.68
C LEU A 292 -11.59 9.85 17.59
N ASN A 293 -11.67 11.19 17.50
CA ASN A 293 -12.60 11.98 18.32
C ASN A 293 -14.07 11.67 18.01
N ILE A 294 -14.42 11.48 16.73
CA ILE A 294 -15.76 11.09 16.32
C ILE A 294 -16.08 9.68 16.82
N ALA A 295 -15.16 8.71 16.63
CA ALA A 295 -15.31 7.33 17.11
C ALA A 295 -15.50 7.26 18.63
N GLN A 296 -14.72 8.04 19.39
CA GLN A 296 -14.78 8.11 20.84
C GLN A 296 -16.10 8.71 21.33
N LYS A 297 -16.63 9.71 20.61
CA LYS A 297 -17.91 10.34 20.93
C LYS A 297 -19.11 9.44 20.61
N GLU A 298 -19.04 8.68 19.52
CA GLU A 298 -20.18 7.94 18.96
C GLU A 298 -20.16 6.42 19.25
N GLY A 299 -19.07 5.91 19.85
CA GLY A 299 -18.96 4.53 20.33
C GLY A 299 -18.90 3.47 19.21
N TRP A 300 -18.07 3.69 18.20
CA TRP A 300 -17.77 2.69 17.15
C TRP A 300 -16.27 2.49 16.98
N THR A 301 -15.86 1.35 16.39
CA THR A 301 -14.44 0.99 16.21
C THR A 301 -13.85 1.64 14.96
N LEU A 302 -12.81 2.45 15.12
CA LEU A 302 -12.08 3.04 14.01
C LEU A 302 -11.10 2.03 13.43
N ALA A 303 -11.29 1.65 12.17
CA ALA A 303 -10.43 0.68 11.50
C ALA A 303 -9.60 1.35 10.40
N ILE A 304 -8.28 1.36 10.56
CA ILE A 304 -7.36 2.09 9.70
C ILE A 304 -6.44 1.12 8.98
N LYS A 305 -6.38 1.22 7.65
CA LYS A 305 -5.27 0.73 6.83
C LYS A 305 -4.27 1.86 6.64
N LEU A 306 -3.12 1.78 7.29
CA LEU A 306 -2.05 2.76 7.17
C LEU A 306 -1.09 2.37 6.04
N VAL A 307 -0.99 3.24 5.04
CA VAL A 307 -0.02 3.17 3.93
C VAL A 307 0.87 4.41 3.93
N ARG A 308 1.96 4.40 3.15
CA ARG A 308 2.66 5.66 2.84
C ARG A 308 1.87 6.47 1.82
N GLY A 309 1.57 5.90 0.67
CA GLY A 309 0.81 6.54 -0.41
C GLY A 309 1.21 5.98 -1.77
N ALA A 310 0.33 6.09 -2.75
CA ALA A 310 0.53 5.54 -4.11
C ALA A 310 0.45 6.60 -5.23
N TYR A 311 0.08 7.84 -4.90
CA TYR A 311 -0.20 8.90 -5.87
C TYR A 311 0.84 10.04 -5.86
N ILE A 312 2.04 9.80 -5.29
CA ILE A 312 3.09 10.84 -5.11
C ILE A 312 3.49 11.55 -6.40
N ALA A 313 3.40 10.88 -7.55
CA ALA A 313 3.76 11.46 -8.84
C ALA A 313 2.68 12.39 -9.42
N THR A 314 1.44 12.27 -8.98
CA THR A 314 0.28 13.01 -9.52
C THR A 314 -0.37 13.93 -8.49
N GLU A 315 -0.03 13.80 -7.22
CA GLU A 315 -0.61 14.56 -6.12
C GLU A 315 -0.02 15.97 -6.03
N LYS A 316 -0.79 16.91 -5.48
CA LYS A 316 -0.35 18.29 -5.23
C LYS A 316 0.85 18.28 -4.28
N ARG A 317 2.02 18.66 -4.78
CA ARG A 317 3.30 18.56 -4.03
C ARG A 317 3.25 19.22 -2.65
N ALA A 318 2.54 20.34 -2.50
CA ALA A 318 2.40 21.07 -1.25
C ALA A 318 1.76 20.26 -0.11
N LEU A 319 0.93 19.25 -0.43
CA LEU A 319 0.26 18.39 0.56
C LEU A 319 1.20 17.30 1.12
N ILE A 320 2.23 16.94 0.37
CA ILE A 320 3.11 15.81 0.66
C ILE A 320 4.30 16.28 1.51
N HIS A 321 4.77 15.45 2.44
CA HIS A 321 6.00 15.68 3.20
C HIS A 321 7.20 16.02 2.30
N ASP A 322 8.16 16.80 2.80
CA ASP A 322 9.25 17.33 1.97
C ASP A 322 10.27 16.26 1.61
N THR A 323 10.50 15.31 2.51
CA THR A 323 11.42 14.17 2.31
C THR A 323 10.74 12.80 2.52
N ILE A 324 11.41 11.73 2.08
CA ILE A 324 10.96 10.36 2.32
C ILE A 324 11.13 9.97 3.79
N GLU A 325 12.15 10.49 4.46
CA GLU A 325 12.39 10.36 5.90
C GLU A 325 11.23 10.96 6.71
N ASP A 326 10.72 12.13 6.33
CA ASP A 326 9.53 12.72 6.97
C ASP A 326 8.29 11.83 6.80
N THR A 327 8.12 11.22 5.63
CA THR A 327 7.04 10.24 5.41
C THR A 327 7.24 8.99 6.28
N HIS A 328 8.49 8.53 6.47
CA HIS A 328 8.79 7.41 7.36
C HIS A 328 8.51 7.76 8.82
N ASN A 329 8.88 8.96 9.25
CA ASN A 329 8.61 9.48 10.59
C ASN A 329 7.11 9.60 10.84
N SER A 330 6.36 10.18 9.89
CA SER A 330 4.90 10.29 9.95
C SER A 330 4.23 8.91 10.09
N TYR A 331 4.57 7.96 9.20
CA TYR A 331 4.04 6.59 9.25
C TYR A 331 4.30 5.91 10.60
N ASN A 332 5.55 5.94 11.06
CA ASN A 332 5.97 5.27 12.29
C ASN A 332 5.39 5.94 13.54
N GLN A 333 5.26 7.27 13.56
CA GLN A 333 4.67 8.01 14.66
C GLN A 333 3.16 7.74 14.77
N ILE A 334 2.45 7.73 13.64
CA ILE A 334 1.02 7.37 13.60
C ILE A 334 0.83 5.95 14.14
N ALA A 335 1.59 4.98 13.62
CA ALA A 335 1.50 3.59 14.07
C ALA A 335 1.79 3.46 15.56
N LYS A 336 2.85 4.12 16.07
CA LYS A 336 3.20 4.15 17.49
C LYS A 336 2.05 4.68 18.35
N ASN A 337 1.53 5.86 18.01
CA ASN A 337 0.49 6.52 18.80
C ASN A 337 -0.79 5.69 18.86
N LEU A 338 -1.19 5.09 17.74
CA LEU A 338 -2.36 4.21 17.69
C LEU A 338 -2.16 2.94 18.52
N LEU A 339 -0.98 2.29 18.40
CA LEU A 339 -0.66 1.08 19.16
C LEU A 339 -0.62 1.33 20.67
N GLN A 340 -0.06 2.47 21.07
CA GLN A 340 0.05 2.86 22.48
C GLN A 340 -1.25 3.45 23.04
N GLN A 341 -2.27 3.67 22.21
CA GLN A 341 -3.51 4.34 22.59
C GLN A 341 -3.26 5.72 23.23
N ASP A 342 -2.26 6.43 22.70
CA ASP A 342 -1.77 7.72 23.20
C ASP A 342 -1.60 8.68 22.02
N TYR A 343 -2.71 8.91 21.31
CA TYR A 343 -2.72 9.80 20.16
C TYR A 343 -2.88 11.25 20.62
N PRO A 344 -1.92 12.16 20.32
CA PRO A 344 -1.98 13.53 20.79
C PRO A 344 -3.26 14.24 20.35
N GLY A 345 -3.96 14.84 21.31
CA GLY A 345 -5.21 15.57 21.09
C GLY A 345 -6.48 14.73 21.29
N VAL A 346 -6.39 13.41 21.51
CA VAL A 346 -7.53 12.61 21.94
C VAL A 346 -7.85 12.94 23.40
N PRO A 347 -9.09 13.34 23.74
CA PRO A 347 -9.48 13.62 25.11
C PRO A 347 -9.27 12.43 26.05
N SER A 348 -8.62 12.69 27.19
CA SER A 348 -8.40 11.70 28.26
C SER A 348 -9.52 11.68 29.31
N ASP A 349 -10.58 12.47 29.11
CA ASP A 349 -11.75 12.56 29.99
C ASP A 349 -12.68 11.34 29.87
N ARG A 350 -12.43 10.49 28.87
CA ARG A 350 -13.19 9.28 28.57
C ARG A 350 -12.24 8.20 28.02
N PRO A 351 -12.66 6.92 27.97
CA PRO A 351 -11.83 5.84 27.44
C PRO A 351 -11.35 6.13 26.01
N TYR A 352 -10.13 5.67 25.68
CA TYR A 352 -9.61 5.75 24.32
C TYR A 352 -10.54 4.96 23.36
N PRO A 353 -10.84 5.46 22.14
CA PRO A 353 -11.74 4.76 21.23
C PRO A 353 -11.15 3.40 20.80
N ASN A 354 -12.03 2.44 20.51
CA ASN A 354 -11.59 1.18 19.93
C ASN A 354 -10.97 1.43 18.55
N VAL A 355 -9.79 0.85 18.33
CA VAL A 355 -9.06 0.96 17.06
C VAL A 355 -8.67 -0.43 16.56
N ALA A 356 -8.79 -0.65 15.25
CA ALA A 356 -8.10 -1.74 14.56
C ALA A 356 -7.12 -1.17 13.54
N LEU A 357 -5.85 -1.58 13.64
CA LEU A 357 -4.77 -1.08 12.81
C LEU A 357 -4.34 -2.14 11.80
N PHE A 358 -4.21 -1.73 10.55
CA PHE A 358 -3.66 -2.54 9.49
C PHE A 358 -2.46 -1.84 8.88
N LEU A 359 -1.26 -2.38 9.07
CA LEU A 359 -0.01 -1.83 8.55
C LEU A 359 0.32 -2.43 7.17
N ALA A 360 0.05 -1.66 6.12
CA ALA A 360 0.39 -2.04 4.74
C ALA A 360 1.74 -1.42 4.35
N THR A 361 2.82 -2.19 4.52
CA THR A 361 4.19 -1.71 4.29
C THR A 361 5.18 -2.84 3.96
N HIS A 362 6.08 -2.59 3.01
CA HIS A 362 7.25 -3.44 2.71
C HIS A 362 8.55 -2.89 3.33
N ASN A 363 8.45 -2.09 4.39
CA ASN A 363 9.60 -1.60 5.14
C ASN A 363 9.72 -2.41 6.42
N ASP A 364 10.73 -3.28 6.46
CA ASP A 364 10.98 -4.18 7.59
C ASP A 364 11.16 -3.44 8.91
N GLU A 365 11.88 -2.31 8.90
CA GLU A 365 12.09 -1.49 10.10
C GLU A 365 10.76 -1.01 10.71
N SER A 366 9.79 -0.60 9.88
CA SER A 366 8.47 -0.16 10.34
C SER A 366 7.70 -1.33 10.98
N ILE A 367 7.82 -2.54 10.42
CA ILE A 367 7.24 -3.77 10.97
C ILE A 367 7.91 -4.11 12.30
N GLN A 368 9.24 -4.08 12.39
CA GLN A 368 9.98 -4.38 13.63
C GLN A 368 9.61 -3.41 14.74
N ARG A 369 9.50 -2.10 14.44
CA ARG A 369 9.09 -1.08 15.41
C ARG A 369 7.68 -1.34 15.95
N ALA A 370 6.71 -1.60 15.07
CA ALA A 370 5.34 -1.91 15.47
C ALA A 370 5.25 -3.19 16.31
N TYR A 371 5.96 -4.24 15.89
CA TYR A 371 6.04 -5.51 16.63
C TYR A 371 6.65 -5.32 18.01
N ALA A 372 7.75 -4.56 18.14
CA ALA A 372 8.40 -4.28 19.42
C ALA A 372 7.48 -3.52 20.38
N ILE A 373 6.71 -2.55 19.87
CA ILE A 373 5.71 -1.81 20.66
C ILE A 373 4.63 -2.78 21.15
N GLN A 374 4.03 -3.57 20.26
CA GLN A 374 3.00 -4.53 20.62
C GLN A 374 3.50 -5.53 21.67
N LYS A 375 4.72 -6.05 21.48
CA LYS A 375 5.37 -6.95 22.43
C LYS A 375 5.52 -6.33 23.82
N SER A 376 6.08 -5.12 23.88
CA SER A 376 6.25 -4.39 25.14
C SER A 376 4.93 -4.12 25.85
N LEU A 377 3.84 -3.82 25.12
CA LEU A 377 2.51 -3.62 25.71
C LEU A 377 1.97 -4.92 26.31
N ILE A 378 2.09 -6.05 25.61
CA ILE A 378 1.65 -7.36 26.08
C ILE A 378 2.43 -7.78 27.33
N GLU A 379 3.75 -7.65 27.30
CA GLU A 379 4.63 -7.99 28.44
C GLU A 379 4.34 -7.10 29.67
N ALA A 380 3.93 -5.85 29.45
CA ALA A 380 3.54 -4.92 30.51
C ALA A 380 2.07 -5.08 30.96
N GLY A 381 1.30 -6.03 30.39
CA GLY A 381 -0.12 -6.20 30.71
C GLY A 381 -1.00 -5.01 30.33
N LYS A 382 -0.56 -4.19 29.36
CA LYS A 382 -1.29 -3.00 28.90
C LYS A 382 -2.32 -3.36 27.83
N PRO A 383 -3.39 -2.56 27.67
CA PRO A 383 -4.36 -2.74 26.59
C PRO A 383 -3.68 -2.73 25.21
N VAL A 384 -4.09 -3.65 24.34
CA VAL A 384 -3.60 -3.76 22.97
C VAL A 384 -4.74 -3.62 21.99
N ILE A 385 -4.43 -3.05 20.82
CA ILE A 385 -5.35 -2.98 19.70
C ILE A 385 -5.15 -4.16 18.74
N SER A 386 -6.18 -4.46 17.95
CA SER A 386 -6.04 -5.42 16.85
C SER A 386 -5.07 -4.86 15.81
N ILE A 387 -4.00 -5.61 15.50
CA ILE A 387 -3.03 -5.26 14.45
C ILE A 387 -2.92 -6.37 13.42
N SER A 388 -2.79 -5.99 12.16
CA SER A 388 -2.52 -6.89 11.05
C SER A 388 -1.56 -6.21 10.05
N TYR A 389 -0.93 -7.01 9.20
CA TYR A 389 0.14 -6.55 8.31
C TYR A 389 -0.14 -7.00 6.89
N GLY A 390 0.03 -6.11 5.91
CA GLY A 390 -0.25 -6.41 4.50
C GLY A 390 0.97 -6.24 3.63
N GLN A 391 1.17 -7.21 2.75
CA GLN A 391 2.24 -7.24 1.76
C GLN A 391 1.61 -7.38 0.38
N LEU A 392 2.05 -6.60 -0.61
CA LEU A 392 1.68 -6.84 -2.01
C LEU A 392 2.29 -8.17 -2.50
N GLN A 393 1.61 -8.79 -3.47
CA GLN A 393 2.15 -9.91 -4.24
C GLN A 393 3.30 -9.43 -5.14
N GLY A 394 4.35 -10.26 -5.24
CA GLY A 394 5.50 -9.96 -6.10
C GLY A 394 6.43 -8.87 -5.57
N MET A 395 6.33 -8.49 -4.29
CA MET A 395 7.15 -7.43 -3.71
C MET A 395 7.74 -7.85 -2.36
N ALA A 396 9.05 -7.59 -2.21
CA ALA A 396 9.80 -7.75 -0.97
C ALA A 396 9.52 -9.10 -0.27
N ASP A 397 9.69 -10.21 -0.99
CA ASP A 397 9.39 -11.55 -0.47
C ASP A 397 10.14 -11.86 0.84
N GLU A 398 11.37 -11.35 1.01
CA GLU A 398 12.14 -11.51 2.24
C GLU A 398 11.42 -10.92 3.46
N VAL A 399 10.80 -9.74 3.31
CA VAL A 399 10.01 -9.09 4.37
C VAL A 399 8.76 -9.92 4.66
N SER A 400 8.09 -10.37 3.61
CA SER A 400 6.90 -11.21 3.73
C SER A 400 7.19 -12.52 4.46
N CYS A 401 8.25 -13.22 4.07
CA CYS A 401 8.67 -14.46 4.71
C CYS A 401 9.16 -14.23 6.13
N SER A 402 9.86 -13.13 6.41
CA SER A 402 10.32 -12.80 7.76
C SER A 402 9.12 -12.57 8.70
N LEU A 403 8.05 -11.95 8.20
CA LEU A 403 6.80 -11.80 8.92
C LEU A 403 6.14 -13.17 9.19
N LEU A 404 6.08 -14.06 8.18
CA LEU A 404 5.51 -15.40 8.35
C LEU A 404 6.32 -16.29 9.30
N GLN A 405 7.65 -16.21 9.27
CA GLN A 405 8.50 -16.92 10.23
C GLN A 405 8.16 -16.49 11.66
N ARG A 406 7.88 -15.20 11.89
CA ARG A 406 7.42 -14.70 13.20
C ARG A 406 6.05 -15.25 13.59
N CYS A 407 5.14 -15.47 12.63
CA CYS A 407 3.87 -16.15 12.89
C CYS A 407 4.07 -17.59 13.36
N GLN A 408 5.14 -18.25 12.93
CA GLN A 408 5.39 -19.68 13.15
C GLN A 408 6.35 -19.94 14.33
N SER A 409 7.26 -19.02 14.63
CA SER A 409 8.29 -19.18 15.66
C SER A 409 7.71 -19.31 17.07
N VAL A 410 8.27 -20.22 17.86
CA VAL A 410 8.10 -20.30 19.32
C VAL A 410 9.39 -19.80 19.94
N GLN A 411 9.35 -18.74 20.74
CA GLN A 411 10.52 -18.40 21.57
C GLN A 411 10.57 -19.36 22.77
N PRO A 412 11.76 -19.86 23.16
CA PRO A 412 11.90 -20.65 24.37
C PRO A 412 11.39 -19.87 25.60
N GLY A 413 10.41 -20.42 26.32
CA GLY A 413 9.83 -19.80 27.52
C GLY A 413 8.55 -18.99 27.31
N GLU A 414 8.05 -18.83 26.08
CA GLU A 414 6.74 -18.22 25.82
C GLU A 414 5.59 -19.18 26.18
N THR A 415 4.62 -18.69 26.95
CA THR A 415 3.35 -19.42 27.16
C THR A 415 2.55 -19.44 25.86
N GLN A 416 1.72 -20.47 25.66
CA GLN A 416 0.88 -20.60 24.47
C GLN A 416 -0.06 -19.39 24.26
N LEU A 417 -0.53 -18.77 25.35
CA LEU A 417 -1.30 -17.52 25.33
C LEU A 417 -0.48 -16.31 24.85
N SER A 418 0.75 -16.14 25.36
CA SER A 418 1.65 -15.06 24.91
C SER A 418 2.03 -15.20 23.43
N LYS A 419 2.26 -16.44 22.98
CA LYS A 419 2.55 -16.75 21.57
C LYS A 419 1.39 -16.35 20.66
N GLN A 420 0.16 -16.68 21.05
CA GLN A 420 -1.02 -16.42 20.23
C GLN A 420 -1.36 -14.92 20.19
N ALA A 421 -1.09 -14.18 21.27
CA ALA A 421 -1.24 -12.73 21.33
C ALA A 421 -0.17 -11.98 20.51
N LEU A 422 1.04 -12.52 20.38
CA LEU A 422 2.15 -11.91 19.65
C LEU A 422 2.22 -12.30 18.17
N ALA A 423 1.57 -13.39 17.76
CA ALA A 423 1.62 -13.88 16.39
C ALA A 423 1.08 -12.82 15.41
N PRO A 424 1.91 -12.24 14.53
CA PRO A 424 1.44 -11.19 13.63
C PRO A 424 0.44 -11.76 12.62
N HIS A 425 -0.63 -11.01 12.34
CA HIS A 425 -1.59 -11.41 11.32
C HIS A 425 -1.15 -10.91 9.94
N ALA A 426 -0.43 -11.75 9.20
CA ALA A 426 0.06 -11.43 7.86
C ALA A 426 -1.00 -11.70 6.78
N PHE A 427 -1.23 -10.72 5.91
CA PHE A 427 -2.09 -10.84 4.73
C PHE A 427 -1.31 -10.51 3.45
N LYS A 428 -1.73 -11.15 2.35
CA LYS A 428 -1.22 -10.86 1.01
C LYS A 428 -2.27 -10.10 0.22
N CYS A 429 -1.88 -8.94 -0.33
CA CYS A 429 -2.72 -8.13 -1.19
C CYS A 429 -2.54 -8.59 -2.64
N LEU A 430 -3.66 -9.01 -3.22
CA LEU A 430 -3.81 -9.63 -4.51
C LEU A 430 -4.65 -8.73 -5.41
N THR A 431 -4.28 -8.70 -6.69
CA THR A 431 -5.00 -7.97 -7.72
C THR A 431 -5.31 -8.92 -8.87
N TYR A 432 -6.50 -8.83 -9.45
CA TYR A 432 -6.93 -9.72 -10.53
C TYR A 432 -7.69 -8.94 -11.61
N GLY A 433 -7.75 -9.47 -12.83
CA GLY A 433 -8.42 -8.87 -13.98
C GLY A 433 -7.78 -9.33 -15.27
N SER A 434 -8.27 -8.93 -16.44
CA SER A 434 -7.55 -9.25 -17.67
C SER A 434 -6.14 -8.64 -17.70
N THR A 435 -5.27 -9.12 -18.59
CA THR A 435 -3.93 -8.53 -18.75
C THR A 435 -4.02 -7.04 -19.11
N GLN A 436 -4.96 -6.63 -19.96
CA GLN A 436 -5.19 -5.21 -20.27
C GLN A 436 -5.68 -4.43 -19.04
N GLU A 437 -6.63 -4.96 -18.28
CA GLU A 437 -7.19 -4.30 -17.09
C GLU A 437 -6.12 -4.08 -16.02
N CYS A 438 -5.19 -5.01 -15.90
CA CYS A 438 -4.10 -4.93 -14.92
C CYS A 438 -2.96 -4.00 -15.35
N LEU A 439 -2.90 -3.53 -16.59
CA LEU A 439 -1.66 -2.98 -17.14
C LEU A 439 -1.21 -1.68 -16.44
N GLN A 440 -2.15 -0.80 -16.06
CA GLN A 440 -1.86 0.41 -15.27
C GLN A 440 -1.42 0.08 -13.84
N PHE A 441 -2.01 -0.95 -13.24
CA PHE A 441 -1.57 -1.47 -11.95
C PHE A 441 -0.14 -2.03 -12.04
N LEU A 442 0.15 -2.84 -13.07
CA LEU A 442 1.47 -3.43 -13.31
C LEU A 442 2.53 -2.36 -13.54
N LEU A 443 2.23 -1.29 -14.30
CA LEU A 443 3.13 -0.16 -14.50
C LEU A 443 3.56 0.49 -13.18
N ARG A 444 2.61 0.71 -12.26
CA ARG A 444 2.91 1.26 -10.93
C ARG A 444 3.79 0.32 -10.12
N ARG A 445 3.50 -0.99 -10.15
CA ARG A 445 4.33 -2.00 -9.47
C ARG A 445 5.73 -2.06 -10.01
N VAL A 446 5.90 -1.96 -11.33
CA VAL A 446 7.23 -1.86 -11.94
C VAL A 446 7.94 -0.62 -11.41
N LYS A 447 7.34 0.58 -11.53
CA LYS A 447 7.95 1.84 -11.09
C LYS A 447 8.35 1.83 -9.61
N GLU A 448 7.49 1.33 -8.72
CA GLU A 448 7.80 1.24 -7.28
C GLU A 448 8.98 0.31 -6.98
N ASN A 449 9.10 -0.80 -7.72
CA ASN A 449 10.27 -1.68 -7.61
C ASN A 449 11.56 -1.02 -8.12
N GLN A 450 11.45 -0.08 -9.09
CA GLN A 450 12.58 0.74 -9.53
C GLN A 450 12.97 1.77 -8.46
N ASP A 451 12.01 2.47 -7.87
CA ASP A 451 12.32 3.45 -6.82
C ASP A 451 12.93 2.77 -5.58
N ALA A 452 12.69 1.46 -5.41
CA ALA A 452 13.31 0.63 -4.40
C ALA A 452 14.74 0.12 -4.74
N LEU A 453 15.36 0.52 -5.87
CA LEU A 453 16.65 0.00 -6.38
C LEU A 453 17.76 -0.14 -5.32
N GLY A 454 17.85 0.76 -4.35
CA GLY A 454 18.80 0.66 -3.23
C GLY A 454 18.60 -0.61 -2.37
N ARG A 455 17.33 -0.96 -2.09
CA ARG A 455 16.93 -2.19 -1.37
C ARG A 455 16.97 -3.42 -2.27
N THR A 456 16.74 -3.26 -3.58
CA THR A 456 16.71 -4.37 -4.54
C THR A 456 18.04 -5.13 -4.60
N LYS A 457 19.18 -4.45 -4.42
CA LYS A 457 20.50 -5.12 -4.32
C LYS A 457 20.60 -6.05 -3.11
N TYR A 458 20.07 -5.62 -1.96
CA TYR A 458 20.03 -6.43 -0.74
C TYR A 458 19.14 -7.67 -0.94
N TRP A 459 17.94 -7.50 -1.51
CA TRP A 459 17.05 -8.63 -1.82
C TRP A 459 17.68 -9.63 -2.78
N LEU A 460 18.35 -9.17 -3.84
CA LEU A 460 19.07 -10.04 -4.78
C LEU A 460 20.18 -10.85 -4.10
N ALA A 461 20.88 -10.26 -3.12
CA ALA A 461 21.86 -10.99 -2.33
C ALA A 461 21.18 -12.06 -1.45
N GLY A 462 20.05 -11.76 -0.82
CA GLY A 462 19.22 -12.71 -0.10
C GLY A 462 18.80 -13.91 -0.96
N PHE A 463 18.22 -13.65 -2.13
CA PHE A 463 17.83 -14.68 -3.09
C PHE A 463 19.01 -15.57 -3.49
N ARG A 464 20.16 -14.97 -3.85
CA ARG A 464 21.37 -15.73 -4.24
C ARG A 464 21.86 -16.63 -3.11
N ARG A 465 21.90 -16.12 -1.88
CA ARG A 465 22.31 -16.91 -0.70
C ARG A 465 21.43 -18.15 -0.53
N GLU A 466 20.10 -17.98 -0.61
CA GLU A 466 19.17 -19.09 -0.44
C GLU A 466 19.23 -20.09 -1.61
N ILE A 467 19.34 -19.62 -2.86
CA ILE A 467 19.52 -20.49 -4.04
C ILE A 467 20.79 -21.33 -3.89
N LEU A 468 21.92 -20.71 -3.53
CA LEU A 468 23.18 -21.41 -3.33
C LEU A 468 23.10 -22.42 -2.17
N ARG A 469 22.38 -22.09 -1.09
CA ARG A 469 22.14 -23.02 0.02
C ARG A 469 21.39 -24.27 -0.44
N ARG A 470 20.31 -24.12 -1.24
CA ARG A 470 19.55 -25.25 -1.80
C ARG A 470 20.41 -26.12 -2.72
N LEU A 471 21.22 -25.50 -3.57
CA LEU A 471 22.15 -26.22 -4.45
C LEU A 471 23.18 -27.01 -3.63
N LYS A 472 23.83 -26.38 -2.64
CA LYS A 472 24.79 -27.07 -1.76
C LYS A 472 24.15 -28.24 -1.02
N SER A 473 22.94 -28.09 -0.49
CA SER A 473 22.23 -29.17 0.17
C SER A 473 21.94 -30.34 -0.77
N PHE A 474 21.57 -30.06 -2.03
CA PHE A 474 21.34 -31.10 -3.03
C PHE A 474 22.62 -31.90 -3.33
N PHE A 475 23.76 -31.24 -3.51
CA PHE A 475 25.05 -31.90 -3.78
C PHE A 475 25.70 -32.59 -2.56
N VAL A 476 25.26 -32.27 -1.35
CA VAL A 476 25.71 -32.96 -0.12
C VAL A 476 24.82 -34.16 0.20
N SER A 477 23.58 -34.18 -0.31
CA SER A 477 22.61 -35.27 -0.12
C SER A 477 22.52 -36.23 -1.31
N ALA A 478 23.22 -35.95 -2.42
CA ALA A 478 23.40 -36.81 -3.59
C ALA A 478 24.82 -37.37 -3.58
#